data_AF-A0A2B4S3B1-F1
#
_entry.id   AF-A0A2B4S3B1-F1
#
_cell.length_a   1.000
_cell.length_b   1.000
_cell.length_c   1.000
_cell.angle_alpha   90.00
_cell.angle_beta   90.00
_cell.angle_gamma   90.00
#
_symmetry.space_group_name_H-M   'P 1'
#
loop_
_entity.id
_entity.type
_entity.pdbx_description
1 polymer ?
#
loop_
_entity_poly.entity_id
_entity_poly.type
_entity_poly.pdbx_seq_one_letter_code
_entity_poly.pdbx_strand_id
1 'polypeptide(L)'
;MHGRIKVRTTAEQAEAKRKEREKKLKIYTETTSRIYQKRKNGEMDKESLSLSEQVLAANPDFSTLWNFRREVFLHKKDESPPEEIQDLCQKELFFLKNCLQVNPKSYGVWYHRQWIMEFMPQPNWKEELQLCNKFLSYDERNFHCWDYRRYTVQKANVSPMDEFNFSTEKIKENFSNYSSWHYRSKLLPLIHPDQSGGSERVEEGALMKEFDLAQNAYFTDPYDQSAWFYHRWLLGREMGYLELICQMGRSELTAVHSSVLQQELESCRLLLEEEPDNKCKYSIRLRDDANNGFVDACIESAFARKGNGGLFGKTYPGGLLQEGVLQRSSEHFEKEDFSKSHASSVPTIFSFSEQKTKRKAPKKRRSIDDDFPAKMLRSTLV
;
A
#
# COMPACT_ATOMS: atom_id res chain seq x y z
N MET A 1 5.91 15.31 8.73
CA MET A 1 5.64 16.58 8.01
C MET A 1 5.79 16.36 6.51
N HIS A 2 4.69 16.32 5.75
CA HIS A 2 4.72 16.22 4.29
C HIS A 2 3.89 17.34 3.65
N GLY A 3 4.28 17.80 2.46
CA GLY A 3 3.44 18.63 1.59
C GLY A 3 3.16 20.07 2.04
N ARG A 4 3.94 20.66 2.96
CA ARG A 4 3.76 22.09 3.31
C ARG A 4 4.10 22.97 2.11
N ILE A 5 3.07 23.50 1.47
CA ILE A 5 3.19 24.51 0.41
C ILE A 5 3.79 25.78 1.01
N LYS A 6 4.90 26.26 0.44
CA LYS A 6 5.49 27.54 0.80
C LYS A 6 4.59 28.65 0.25
N VAL A 7 3.80 29.27 1.11
CA VAL A 7 2.98 30.45 0.76
C VAL A 7 3.73 31.70 1.20
N ARG A 8 3.88 32.68 0.30
CA ARG A 8 4.34 34.03 0.66
C ARG A 8 3.17 34.73 1.37
N THR A 9 3.27 34.91 2.69
CA THR A 9 2.30 35.63 3.51
C THR A 9 2.83 37.03 3.85
N THR A 10 1.94 38.03 3.90
CA THR A 10 2.29 39.37 4.38
C THR A 10 2.65 39.33 5.88
N ALA A 11 3.40 40.33 6.35
CA ALA A 11 3.81 40.41 7.76
C ALA A 11 2.60 40.43 8.72
N GLU A 12 1.54 41.15 8.35
CA GLU A 12 0.30 41.23 9.12
C GLU A 12 -0.44 39.87 9.19
N GLN A 13 -0.53 39.14 8.07
CA GLN A 13 -1.14 37.81 8.05
C GLN A 13 -0.31 36.78 8.83
N ALA A 14 1.03 36.90 8.79
CA ALA A 14 1.91 36.06 9.57
C ALA A 14 1.73 36.30 11.08
N GLU A 15 1.62 37.56 11.49
CA GLU A 15 1.40 37.94 12.89
C GLU A 15 0.02 37.51 13.39
N ALA A 16 -1.03 37.68 12.59
CA ALA A 16 -2.38 37.20 12.93
C ALA A 16 -2.40 35.67 13.11
N LYS A 17 -1.76 34.91 12.20
CA LYS A 17 -1.60 33.45 12.32
C LYS A 17 -0.76 33.06 13.54
N ARG A 18 0.24 33.84 13.91
CA ARG A 18 1.06 33.60 15.10
C ARG A 18 0.22 33.72 16.37
N LYS A 19 -0.52 34.82 16.53
CA LYS A 19 -1.43 35.03 17.67
C LYS A 19 -2.50 33.94 17.78
N GLU A 20 -3.05 33.49 16.65
CA GLU A 20 -4.02 32.38 16.63
C GLU A 20 -3.38 31.06 17.11
N ARG A 21 -2.16 30.75 16.64
CA ARG A 21 -1.42 29.56 17.06
C ARG A 21 -1.05 29.60 18.54
N GLU A 22 -0.64 30.75 19.07
CA GLU A 22 -0.33 30.92 20.49
C GLU A 22 -1.55 30.66 21.38
N LYS A 23 -2.74 31.15 20.98
CA LYS A 23 -4.00 30.83 21.68
C LYS A 23 -4.31 29.34 21.67
N LYS A 24 -4.21 28.69 20.51
CA LYS A 24 -4.43 27.23 20.38
C LYS A 24 -3.40 26.42 21.17
N LEU A 25 -2.14 26.85 21.17
CA LEU A 25 -1.07 26.21 21.92
C LEU A 25 -1.32 26.29 23.42
N LYS A 26 -1.75 27.45 23.93
CA LYS A 26 -2.10 27.61 25.35
C LYS A 26 -3.18 26.61 25.77
N ILE A 27 -4.28 26.53 25.02
CA ILE A 27 -5.35 25.57 25.29
C ILE A 27 -4.81 24.13 25.21
N TYR A 28 -4.04 23.80 24.17
CA TYR A 28 -3.44 22.47 24.01
C TYR A 28 -2.58 22.08 25.22
N THR A 29 -1.73 22.99 25.70
CA THR A 29 -0.82 22.76 26.84
C THR A 29 -1.59 22.63 28.17
N GLU A 30 -2.60 23.46 28.39
CA GLU A 30 -3.44 23.42 29.59
C GLU A 30 -4.26 22.12 29.63
N THR A 31 -4.93 21.77 28.53
CA THR A 31 -5.69 20.51 28.42
C THR A 31 -4.79 19.29 28.59
N THR A 32 -3.60 19.30 27.98
CA THR A 32 -2.63 18.20 28.12
C THR A 32 -2.16 18.06 29.58
N SER A 33 -1.84 19.16 30.25
CA SER A 33 -1.44 19.16 31.67
C SER A 33 -2.55 18.58 32.55
N ARG A 34 -3.80 18.96 32.30
CA ARG A 34 -4.97 18.44 33.02
C ARG A 34 -5.13 16.93 32.84
N ILE A 35 -4.95 16.42 31.61
CA ILE A 35 -4.99 14.98 31.34
C ILE A 35 -3.93 14.23 32.16
N TYR A 36 -2.69 14.74 32.20
CA TYR A 36 -1.62 14.11 32.99
C TYR A 36 -1.93 14.10 34.49
N GLN A 37 -2.53 15.18 35.02
CA GLN A 37 -2.97 15.23 36.42
C GLN A 37 -4.05 14.18 36.70
N LYS A 38 -5.09 14.11 35.86
CA LYS A 38 -6.15 13.09 36.00
C LYS A 38 -5.58 11.68 35.96
N ARG A 39 -4.70 11.38 35.00
CA ARG A 39 -4.02 10.08 34.90
C ARG A 39 -3.20 9.76 36.15
N LYS A 40 -2.44 10.73 36.69
CA LYS A 40 -1.65 10.57 37.91
C LYS A 40 -2.53 10.29 39.14
N ASN A 41 -3.70 10.92 39.21
CA ASN A 41 -4.65 10.76 40.30
C ASN A 41 -5.53 9.50 40.17
N GLY A 42 -5.43 8.75 39.06
CA GLY A 42 -6.29 7.60 38.79
C GLY A 42 -7.72 7.96 38.36
N GLU A 43 -7.96 9.21 37.94
CA GLU A 43 -9.28 9.70 37.52
C GLU A 43 -9.62 9.22 36.09
N MET A 44 -10.34 8.11 35.99
CA MET A 44 -10.70 7.44 34.73
C MET A 44 -12.20 7.64 34.36
N ASP A 45 -12.61 8.89 34.21
CA ASP A 45 -14.00 9.30 33.99
C ASP A 45 -14.32 9.73 32.54
N LYS A 46 -15.58 10.14 32.29
CA LYS A 46 -16.01 10.64 30.97
C LYS A 46 -15.28 11.92 30.56
N GLU A 47 -14.84 12.73 31.53
CA GLU A 47 -14.08 13.94 31.26
C GLU A 47 -12.68 13.61 30.72
N SER A 48 -12.04 12.55 31.23
CA SER A 48 -10.76 12.05 30.70
C SER A 48 -10.82 11.70 29.21
N LEU A 49 -11.94 11.12 28.74
CA LEU A 49 -12.18 10.90 27.32
C LEU A 49 -12.42 12.21 26.56
N SER A 50 -13.24 13.13 27.09
CA SER A 50 -13.50 14.43 26.44
C SER A 50 -12.23 15.27 26.29
N LEU A 51 -11.38 15.36 27.32
CA LEU A 51 -10.14 16.13 27.27
C LEU A 51 -9.15 15.54 26.26
N SER A 52 -8.97 14.21 26.27
CA SER A 52 -8.06 13.55 25.32
C SER A 52 -8.58 13.62 23.88
N GLU A 53 -9.90 13.62 23.67
CA GLU A 53 -10.52 13.82 22.36
C GLU A 53 -10.15 15.19 21.78
N GLN A 54 -10.22 16.26 22.56
CA GLN A 54 -9.87 17.62 22.11
C GLN A 54 -8.43 17.70 21.60
N VAL A 55 -7.50 17.02 22.28
CA VAL A 55 -6.09 17.02 21.91
C VAL A 55 -5.83 16.13 20.68
N LEU A 56 -6.41 14.93 20.65
CA LEU A 56 -6.19 13.93 19.60
C LEU A 56 -6.90 14.27 18.29
N ALA A 57 -8.03 14.99 18.34
CA ALA A 57 -8.69 15.52 17.14
C ALA A 57 -7.76 16.49 16.36
N ALA A 58 -6.89 17.22 17.07
CA ALA A 58 -5.91 18.10 16.47
C ALA A 58 -4.57 17.40 16.19
N ASN A 59 -4.13 16.48 17.05
CA ASN A 59 -2.88 15.75 16.94
C ASN A 59 -3.09 14.25 17.22
N PRO A 60 -3.53 13.47 16.22
CA PRO A 60 -3.76 12.04 16.38
C PRO A 60 -2.48 11.21 16.58
N ASP A 61 -1.29 11.81 16.44
CA ASP A 61 -0.01 11.11 16.61
C ASP A 61 0.55 11.21 18.04
N PHE A 62 -0.24 11.74 19.00
CA PHE A 62 0.14 11.75 20.40
C PHE A 62 -0.13 10.40 21.09
N SER A 63 0.82 9.47 20.93
CA SER A 63 0.72 8.07 21.39
C SER A 63 0.34 7.89 22.87
N THR A 64 0.90 8.70 23.78
CA THR A 64 0.61 8.61 25.21
C THR A 64 -0.87 8.81 25.53
N LEU A 65 -1.57 9.66 24.77
CA LEU A 65 -2.99 9.90 25.00
C LEU A 65 -3.86 8.72 24.53
N TRP A 66 -3.47 8.01 23.47
CA TRP A 66 -4.12 6.76 23.10
C TRP A 66 -3.99 5.70 24.20
N ASN A 67 -2.82 5.61 24.83
CA ASN A 67 -2.62 4.69 25.96
C ASN A 67 -3.54 5.06 27.12
N PHE A 68 -3.60 6.33 27.49
CA PHE A 68 -4.49 6.80 28.55
C PHE A 68 -5.97 6.56 28.23
N ARG A 69 -6.40 6.77 26.98
CA ARG A 69 -7.77 6.41 26.57
C ARG A 69 -8.05 4.93 26.82
N ARG A 70 -7.16 4.03 26.39
CA ARG A 70 -7.35 2.58 26.62
C ARG A 70 -7.45 2.22 28.10
N GLU A 71 -6.68 2.88 28.97
CA GLU A 71 -6.80 2.72 30.43
C GLU A 71 -8.20 3.09 30.92
N VAL A 72 -8.76 4.21 30.43
CA VAL A 72 -10.14 4.61 30.76
C VAL A 72 -11.17 3.59 30.25
N PHE A 73 -11.01 3.07 29.03
CA PHE A 73 -11.89 2.03 28.50
C PHE A 73 -11.84 0.75 29.36
N LEU A 74 -10.64 0.29 29.72
CA LEU A 74 -10.46 -0.89 30.58
C LEU A 74 -11.16 -0.72 31.93
N HIS A 75 -10.94 0.41 32.59
CA HIS A 75 -11.62 0.72 33.86
C HIS A 75 -13.14 0.75 33.71
N LYS A 76 -13.67 1.34 32.62
CA LYS A 76 -15.12 1.36 32.37
C LYS A 76 -15.69 -0.03 32.17
N LYS A 77 -14.97 -0.95 31.52
CA LYS A 77 -15.44 -2.34 31.32
C LYS A 77 -15.62 -3.11 32.61
N ASP A 78 -14.84 -2.78 33.65
CA ASP A 78 -14.98 -3.41 34.95
C ASP A 78 -16.21 -2.87 35.74
N GLU A 79 -16.66 -1.65 35.43
CA GLU A 79 -17.73 -0.95 36.16
C GLU A 79 -19.11 -0.97 35.48
N SER A 80 -19.13 -1.05 34.14
CA SER A 80 -20.34 -0.86 33.33
C SER A 80 -20.82 -2.15 32.67
N PRO A 81 -22.15 -2.31 32.46
CA PRO A 81 -22.68 -3.46 31.74
C PRO A 81 -22.24 -3.47 30.26
N PRO A 82 -22.25 -4.64 29.59
CA PRO A 82 -21.80 -4.77 28.20
C PRO A 82 -22.48 -3.82 27.20
N GLU A 83 -23.75 -3.48 27.41
CA GLU A 83 -24.49 -2.56 26.54
C GLU A 83 -23.95 -1.12 26.58
N GLU A 84 -23.53 -0.64 27.75
CA GLU A 84 -22.89 0.66 27.89
C GLU A 84 -21.50 0.67 27.25
N ILE A 85 -20.76 -0.45 27.37
CA ILE A 85 -19.46 -0.61 26.71
C ILE A 85 -19.61 -0.64 25.19
N GLN A 86 -20.67 -1.27 24.68
CA GLN A 86 -20.99 -1.29 23.26
C GLN A 86 -21.22 0.14 22.73
N ASP A 87 -22.08 0.92 23.38
CA ASP A 87 -22.35 2.32 23.01
C ASP A 87 -21.09 3.20 23.11
N LEU A 88 -20.28 3.02 24.16
CA LEU A 88 -19.02 3.74 24.32
C LEU A 88 -18.05 3.44 23.17
N CYS A 89 -17.91 2.17 22.78
CA CYS A 89 -17.07 1.77 21.66
C CYS A 89 -17.60 2.31 20.32
N GLN A 90 -18.91 2.35 20.11
CA GLN A 90 -19.50 2.94 18.89
C GLN A 90 -19.19 4.45 18.79
N LYS A 91 -19.31 5.19 19.89
CA LYS A 91 -18.91 6.60 19.96
C LYS A 91 -17.42 6.79 19.67
N GLU A 92 -16.58 5.90 20.19
CA GLU A 92 -15.14 5.92 19.92
C GLU A 92 -14.83 5.64 18.44
N LEU A 93 -15.50 4.68 17.82
CA LEU A 93 -15.33 4.40 16.39
C LEU A 93 -15.72 5.60 15.53
N PHE A 94 -16.75 6.35 15.91
CA PHE A 94 -17.12 7.60 15.26
C PHE A 94 -16.03 8.67 15.43
N PHE A 95 -15.52 8.86 16.64
CA PHE A 95 -14.41 9.77 16.91
C PHE A 95 -13.16 9.40 16.08
N LEU A 96 -12.77 8.12 16.04
CA LEU A 96 -11.62 7.64 15.29
C LEU A 96 -11.77 7.87 13.78
N LYS A 97 -12.98 7.72 13.24
CA LYS A 97 -13.26 8.04 11.85
C LYS A 97 -12.99 9.52 11.55
N ASN A 98 -13.36 10.42 12.46
CA ASN A 98 -13.06 11.86 12.31
C ASN A 98 -11.55 12.13 12.38
N CYS A 99 -10.83 11.44 13.28
CA CYS A 99 -9.35 11.51 13.33
C CYS A 99 -8.70 11.04 12.02
N LEU A 100 -9.19 9.95 11.40
CA LEU A 100 -8.69 9.47 10.11
C LEU A 100 -9.00 10.44 8.96
N GLN A 101 -10.07 11.23 9.04
CA GLN A 101 -10.33 12.28 8.05
C GLN A 101 -9.31 13.43 8.15
N VAL A 102 -8.78 13.71 9.35
CA VAL A 102 -7.71 14.70 9.56
C VAL A 102 -6.35 14.15 9.14
N ASN A 103 -6.01 12.94 9.59
CA ASN A 103 -4.77 12.26 9.25
C ASN A 103 -5.01 10.77 8.95
N PRO A 104 -5.24 10.39 7.69
CA PRO A 104 -5.50 8.99 7.31
C PRO A 104 -4.26 8.09 7.40
N LYS A 105 -3.08 8.66 7.72
CA LYS A 105 -1.80 7.97 7.83
C LYS A 105 -1.27 7.93 9.26
N SER A 106 -2.14 8.17 10.25
CA SER A 106 -1.78 8.07 11.66
C SER A 106 -1.75 6.62 12.13
N TYR A 107 -0.57 6.14 12.53
CA TYR A 107 -0.43 4.82 13.16
C TYR A 107 -1.28 4.70 14.43
N GLY A 108 -1.32 5.76 15.25
CA GLY A 108 -2.04 5.75 16.52
C GLY A 108 -3.53 5.50 16.34
N VAL A 109 -4.15 6.14 15.34
CA VAL A 109 -5.59 6.01 15.07
C VAL A 109 -5.94 4.61 14.56
N TRP A 110 -5.20 4.09 13.57
CA TRP A 110 -5.44 2.75 13.03
C TRP A 110 -5.25 1.66 14.10
N TYR A 111 -4.19 1.77 14.89
CA TYR A 111 -3.92 0.82 15.98
C TYR A 111 -4.99 0.88 17.08
N HIS A 112 -5.40 2.09 17.50
CA HIS A 112 -6.44 2.23 18.51
C HIS A 112 -7.81 1.76 17.97
N ARG A 113 -8.10 1.97 16.68
CA ARG A 113 -9.31 1.43 16.03
C ARG A 113 -9.34 -0.09 16.06
N GLN A 114 -8.24 -0.74 15.70
CA GLN A 114 -8.08 -2.19 15.83
C GLN A 114 -8.34 -2.65 17.28
N TRP A 115 -7.73 -1.98 18.26
CA TRP A 115 -7.93 -2.32 19.67
C TRP A 115 -9.39 -2.19 20.11
N ILE A 116 -10.09 -1.11 19.72
CA ILE A 116 -11.51 -0.92 20.03
C ILE A 116 -12.37 -2.02 19.42
N MET A 117 -12.09 -2.43 18.19
CA MET A 117 -12.84 -3.51 17.53
C MET A 117 -12.66 -4.86 18.26
N GLU A 118 -11.49 -5.15 18.84
CA GLU A 118 -11.28 -6.35 19.66
C GLU A 118 -11.88 -6.23 21.06
N PHE A 119 -11.92 -5.02 21.60
CA PHE A 119 -12.43 -4.73 22.93
C PHE A 119 -13.97 -4.72 22.98
N MET A 120 -14.61 -4.31 21.88
CA MET A 120 -16.04 -4.16 21.73
C MET A 120 -16.78 -5.50 21.94
N PRO A 121 -17.87 -5.54 22.73
CA PRO A 121 -18.65 -6.76 22.95
C PRO A 121 -19.22 -7.38 21.68
N GLN A 122 -19.76 -6.57 20.76
CA GLN A 122 -20.34 -7.00 19.50
C GLN A 122 -19.76 -6.19 18.32
N PRO A 123 -18.59 -6.59 17.78
CA PRO A 123 -17.96 -5.89 16.67
C PRO A 123 -18.67 -6.12 15.33
N ASN A 124 -18.87 -5.05 14.56
CA ASN A 124 -19.41 -5.10 13.19
C ASN A 124 -18.30 -5.05 12.14
N TRP A 125 -17.68 -6.19 11.84
CA TRP A 125 -16.59 -6.26 10.87
C TRP A 125 -16.99 -5.90 9.43
N LYS A 126 -18.26 -6.07 9.07
CA LYS A 126 -18.76 -5.70 7.74
C LYS A 126 -18.72 -4.18 7.52
N GLU A 127 -19.09 -3.41 8.55
CA GLU A 127 -18.99 -1.95 8.51
C GLU A 127 -17.53 -1.47 8.41
N GLU A 128 -16.60 -2.17 9.07
CA GLU A 128 -15.17 -1.87 8.96
C GLU A 128 -14.60 -2.12 7.57
N LEU A 129 -15.07 -3.16 6.86
CA LEU A 129 -14.71 -3.38 5.46
C LEU A 129 -15.26 -2.26 4.55
N GLN A 130 -16.47 -1.77 4.82
CA GLN A 130 -17.03 -0.61 4.11
C GLN A 130 -16.22 0.66 4.36
N LEU A 131 -15.73 0.85 5.60
CA LEU A 131 -14.82 1.93 5.93
C LEU A 131 -13.51 1.80 5.13
N CYS A 132 -12.93 0.60 5.05
CA CYS A 132 -11.73 0.37 4.23
C CYS A 132 -11.98 0.72 2.76
N ASN A 133 -13.09 0.28 2.18
CA ASN A 133 -13.46 0.62 0.80
C ASN A 133 -13.52 2.14 0.59
N LYS A 134 -14.10 2.86 1.56
CA LYS A 134 -14.20 4.32 1.52
C LYS A 134 -12.84 5.00 1.63
N PHE A 135 -11.94 4.56 2.51
CA PHE A 135 -10.62 5.18 2.62
C PHE A 135 -9.71 4.85 1.42
N LEU A 136 -9.83 3.65 0.86
CA LEU A 136 -9.12 3.26 -0.36
C LEU A 136 -9.65 3.95 -1.62
N SER A 137 -10.90 4.43 -1.64
CA SER A 137 -11.36 5.26 -2.76
C SER A 137 -10.83 6.69 -2.71
N TYR A 138 -10.37 7.17 -1.54
CA TYR A 138 -9.72 8.48 -1.39
C TYR A 138 -8.20 8.42 -1.61
N ASP A 139 -7.54 7.41 -1.05
CA ASP A 139 -6.11 7.15 -1.25
C ASP A 139 -5.91 5.64 -1.38
N GLU A 140 -5.94 5.16 -2.61
CA GLU A 140 -5.82 3.75 -2.96
C GLU A 140 -4.46 3.15 -2.64
N ARG A 141 -3.47 4.00 -2.33
CA ARG A 141 -2.10 3.62 -1.93
C ARG A 141 -1.87 3.77 -0.43
N ASN A 142 -2.92 4.01 0.35
CA ASN A 142 -2.82 4.09 1.80
C ASN A 142 -2.55 2.70 2.39
N PHE A 143 -1.27 2.38 2.60
CA PHE A 143 -0.86 1.08 3.13
C PHE A 143 -1.42 0.82 4.54
N HIS A 144 -1.63 1.84 5.37
CA HIS A 144 -2.27 1.65 6.68
C HIS A 144 -3.69 1.11 6.55
N CYS A 145 -4.45 1.63 5.57
CA CYS A 145 -5.79 1.15 5.29
C CYS A 145 -5.78 -0.26 4.68
N TRP A 146 -4.81 -0.57 3.83
CA TRP A 146 -4.61 -1.94 3.32
C TRP A 146 -4.26 -2.93 4.44
N ASP A 147 -3.39 -2.53 5.37
CA ASP A 147 -2.99 -3.35 6.51
C ASP A 147 -4.18 -3.60 7.43
N TYR A 148 -4.94 -2.54 7.75
CA TYR A 148 -6.16 -2.65 8.53
C TYR A 148 -7.20 -3.53 7.82
N ARG A 149 -7.37 -3.40 6.50
CA ARG A 149 -8.26 -4.25 5.70
C ARG A 149 -7.89 -5.72 5.84
N ARG A 150 -6.61 -6.10 5.68
CA ARG A 150 -6.18 -7.50 5.79
C ARG A 150 -6.49 -8.08 7.17
N TYR A 151 -6.30 -7.27 8.21
CA TYR A 151 -6.71 -7.63 9.57
C TYR A 151 -8.24 -7.80 9.70
N THR A 152 -9.03 -6.85 9.18
CA THR A 152 -10.50 -6.90 9.22
C THR A 152 -11.05 -8.10 8.43
N VAL A 153 -10.50 -8.41 7.26
CA VAL A 153 -10.83 -9.59 6.43
C VAL A 153 -10.67 -10.88 7.23
N GLN A 154 -9.56 -11.02 7.94
CA GLN A 154 -9.30 -12.18 8.79
C GLN A 154 -10.36 -12.30 9.90
N LYS A 155 -10.70 -11.21 10.57
CA LYS A 155 -11.71 -11.20 11.64
C LYS A 155 -13.14 -11.42 11.13
N ALA A 156 -13.42 -10.96 9.92
CA ALA A 156 -14.71 -11.11 9.25
C ALA A 156 -14.89 -12.50 8.59
N ASN A 157 -13.85 -13.34 8.57
CA ASN A 157 -13.81 -14.62 7.84
C ASN A 157 -14.19 -14.46 6.36
N VAL A 158 -13.73 -13.37 5.72
CA VAL A 158 -13.91 -13.17 4.27
C VAL A 158 -12.98 -14.12 3.52
N SER A 159 -13.49 -14.74 2.46
CA SER A 159 -12.72 -15.74 1.71
C SER A 159 -11.56 -15.10 0.94
N PRO A 160 -10.42 -15.79 0.74
CA PRO A 160 -9.35 -15.31 -0.12
C PRO A 160 -9.82 -15.01 -1.55
N MET A 161 -10.84 -15.73 -2.04
CA MET A 161 -11.43 -15.53 -3.36
C MET A 161 -12.15 -14.18 -3.46
N ASP A 162 -12.91 -13.78 -2.43
CA ASP A 162 -13.59 -12.48 -2.40
C ASP A 162 -12.59 -11.32 -2.41
N GLU A 163 -11.50 -11.44 -1.65
CA GLU A 163 -10.44 -10.42 -1.65
C GLU A 163 -9.63 -10.41 -2.95
N PHE A 164 -9.50 -11.56 -3.61
CA PHE A 164 -8.89 -11.63 -4.94
C PHE A 164 -9.76 -10.90 -5.97
N ASN A 165 -11.08 -11.08 -5.91
CA ASN A 165 -12.03 -10.31 -6.71
C ASN A 165 -11.94 -8.80 -6.41
N PHE A 166 -11.88 -8.41 -5.13
CA PHE A 166 -11.67 -7.02 -4.73
C PHE A 166 -10.37 -6.43 -5.30
N SER A 167 -9.25 -7.18 -5.28
CA SER A 167 -8.00 -6.73 -5.90
C SER A 167 -8.14 -6.51 -7.41
N THR A 168 -8.93 -7.36 -8.07
CA THR A 168 -9.24 -7.25 -9.50
C THR A 168 -10.01 -5.98 -9.81
N GLU A 169 -11.03 -5.66 -9.01
CA GLU A 169 -11.81 -4.43 -9.15
C GLU A 169 -10.92 -3.20 -8.99
N LYS A 170 -10.03 -3.19 -7.99
CA LYS A 170 -9.10 -2.07 -7.76
C LYS A 170 -8.10 -1.88 -8.91
N ILE A 171 -7.58 -2.97 -9.48
CA ILE A 171 -6.71 -2.91 -10.66
C ILE A 171 -7.47 -2.38 -11.88
N LYS A 172 -8.74 -2.78 -12.07
CA LYS A 172 -9.58 -2.28 -13.16
C LYS A 172 -9.93 -0.80 -13.00
N GLU A 173 -10.14 -0.33 -11.77
CA GLU A 173 -10.33 1.09 -11.46
C GLU A 173 -9.06 1.91 -11.74
N ASN A 174 -7.90 1.38 -11.35
CA ASN A 174 -6.60 1.97 -11.61
C ASN A 174 -5.48 0.92 -11.66
N PHE A 175 -4.97 0.64 -12.86
CA PHE A 175 -3.88 -0.32 -13.07
C PHE A 175 -2.55 0.15 -12.48
N SER A 176 -2.38 1.44 -12.15
CA SER A 176 -1.20 1.94 -11.44
C SER A 176 -1.24 1.68 -9.92
N ASN A 177 -2.26 1.01 -9.41
CA ASN A 177 -2.38 0.71 -7.99
C ASN A 177 -1.47 -0.45 -7.56
N TYR A 178 -0.21 -0.13 -7.24
CA TYR A 178 0.78 -1.09 -6.73
C TYR A 178 0.27 -1.90 -5.52
N SER A 179 -0.49 -1.27 -4.62
CA SER A 179 -1.00 -1.96 -3.42
C SER A 179 -1.96 -3.09 -3.78
N SER A 180 -2.78 -2.92 -4.82
CA SER A 180 -3.67 -3.98 -5.31
C SER A 180 -2.93 -5.12 -5.98
N TRP A 181 -1.93 -4.83 -6.83
CA TRP A 181 -1.07 -5.86 -7.41
C TRP A 181 -0.31 -6.66 -6.35
N HIS A 182 0.25 -5.97 -5.36
CA HIS A 182 0.93 -6.62 -4.24
C HIS A 182 -0.03 -7.52 -3.45
N TYR A 183 -1.23 -7.04 -3.15
CA TYR A 183 -2.20 -7.83 -2.42
C TYR A 183 -2.66 -9.06 -3.22
N ARG A 184 -2.92 -8.88 -4.52
CA ARG A 184 -3.23 -9.95 -5.46
C ARG A 184 -2.13 -11.03 -5.48
N SER A 185 -0.86 -10.64 -5.48
CA SER A 185 0.28 -11.57 -5.46
C SER A 185 0.33 -12.43 -4.20
N LYS A 186 -0.24 -11.96 -3.08
CA LYS A 186 -0.34 -12.72 -1.83
C LYS A 186 -1.56 -13.62 -1.76
N LEU A 187 -2.62 -13.29 -2.49
CA LEU A 187 -3.86 -14.07 -2.54
C LEU A 187 -3.78 -15.20 -3.57
N LEU A 188 -3.09 -14.99 -4.69
CA LEU A 188 -3.05 -15.93 -5.80
C LEU A 188 -2.61 -17.36 -5.41
N PRO A 189 -1.51 -17.58 -4.63
CA PRO A 189 -1.13 -18.92 -4.19
C PRO A 189 -2.12 -19.57 -3.23
N LEU A 190 -2.97 -18.80 -2.56
CA LEU A 190 -3.97 -19.33 -1.63
C LEU A 190 -5.20 -19.88 -2.36
N ILE A 191 -5.57 -19.27 -3.49
CA ILE A 191 -6.75 -19.66 -4.28
C ILE A 191 -6.43 -20.66 -5.39
N HIS A 192 -5.19 -20.65 -5.88
CA HIS A 192 -4.72 -21.50 -6.98
C HIS A 192 -3.39 -22.19 -6.60
N PRO A 193 -3.36 -22.99 -5.52
CA PRO A 193 -2.14 -23.65 -5.07
C PRO A 193 -1.67 -24.69 -6.10
N ASP A 194 -0.36 -24.75 -6.32
CA ASP A 194 0.23 -25.79 -7.17
C ASP A 194 0.17 -27.17 -6.49
N GLN A 195 0.05 -28.23 -7.32
CA GLN A 195 -0.05 -29.61 -6.88
C GLN A 195 1.25 -30.14 -6.26
N SER A 196 2.38 -29.47 -6.51
CA SER A 196 3.70 -29.83 -5.95
C SER A 196 3.85 -29.54 -4.44
N GLY A 197 2.89 -28.83 -3.82
CA GLY A 197 2.90 -28.52 -2.39
C GLY A 197 3.80 -27.35 -1.98
N GLY A 198 4.40 -26.64 -2.93
CA GLY A 198 5.13 -25.40 -2.66
C GLY A 198 4.18 -24.26 -2.29
N SER A 199 4.29 -23.73 -1.06
CA SER A 199 3.37 -22.71 -0.53
C SER A 199 3.28 -21.40 -1.33
N GLU A 200 4.22 -21.13 -2.23
CA GLU A 200 4.23 -19.93 -3.09
C GLU A 200 3.99 -20.24 -4.57
N ARG A 201 3.86 -21.51 -4.95
CA ARG A 201 3.66 -21.93 -6.34
C ARG A 201 2.18 -21.86 -6.70
N VAL A 202 1.93 -21.40 -7.93
CA VAL A 202 0.59 -21.17 -8.47
C VAL A 202 0.35 -22.13 -9.63
N GLU A 203 -0.88 -22.65 -9.75
CA GLU A 203 -1.24 -23.52 -10.88
C GLU A 203 -1.04 -22.81 -12.23
N GLU A 204 -0.58 -23.55 -13.23
CA GLU A 204 -0.19 -23.01 -14.55
C GLU A 204 -1.33 -22.25 -15.23
N GLY A 205 -2.56 -22.79 -15.21
CA GLY A 205 -3.73 -22.16 -15.83
C GLY A 205 -4.12 -20.81 -15.21
N ALA A 206 -3.81 -20.59 -13.93
CA ALA A 206 -4.05 -19.30 -13.27
C ALA A 206 -2.94 -18.31 -13.61
N LEU A 207 -1.67 -18.74 -13.65
CA LEU A 207 -0.54 -17.90 -14.07
C LEU A 207 -0.75 -17.30 -15.46
N MET A 208 -1.27 -18.10 -16.41
CA MET A 208 -1.57 -17.64 -17.76
C MET A 208 -2.52 -16.43 -17.79
N LYS A 209 -3.59 -16.49 -17.00
CA LYS A 209 -4.56 -15.38 -16.90
C LYS A 209 -3.95 -14.14 -16.26
N GLU A 210 -3.00 -14.33 -15.35
CA GLU A 210 -2.29 -13.22 -14.70
C GLU A 210 -1.26 -12.57 -15.62
N PHE A 211 -0.59 -13.35 -16.48
CA PHE A 211 0.22 -12.78 -17.55
C PHE A 211 -0.66 -11.89 -18.43
N ASP A 212 -1.76 -12.40 -18.99
CA ASP A 212 -2.68 -11.61 -19.81
C ASP A 212 -3.13 -10.31 -19.12
N LEU A 213 -3.46 -10.37 -17.82
CA LEU A 213 -3.85 -9.20 -17.04
C LEU A 213 -2.71 -8.16 -16.92
N ALA A 214 -1.49 -8.63 -16.61
CA ALA A 214 -0.31 -7.77 -16.49
C ALA A 214 0.07 -7.16 -17.86
N GLN A 215 0.02 -7.97 -18.92
CA GLN A 215 0.25 -7.53 -20.30
C GLN A 215 -0.68 -6.39 -20.67
N ASN A 216 -1.98 -6.58 -20.52
CA ASN A 216 -2.96 -5.54 -20.81
C ASN A 216 -2.67 -4.23 -20.05
N ALA A 217 -2.25 -4.32 -18.79
CA ALA A 217 -1.92 -3.14 -17.99
C ALA A 217 -0.67 -2.40 -18.51
N TYR A 218 0.45 -3.10 -18.75
CA TYR A 218 1.68 -2.45 -19.21
C TYR A 218 1.66 -2.05 -20.69
N PHE A 219 0.84 -2.68 -21.53
CA PHE A 219 0.58 -2.19 -22.89
C PHE A 219 -0.30 -0.93 -22.90
N THR A 220 -1.17 -0.77 -21.89
CA THR A 220 -2.00 0.43 -21.74
C THR A 220 -1.18 1.63 -21.23
N ASP A 221 -0.29 1.41 -20.25
CA ASP A 221 0.67 2.42 -19.78
C ASP A 221 2.05 1.79 -19.56
N PRO A 222 2.94 1.87 -20.57
CA PRO A 222 4.27 1.24 -20.51
C PRO A 222 5.21 1.90 -19.50
N TYR A 223 4.85 3.08 -18.98
CA TYR A 223 5.61 3.81 -17.96
C TYR A 223 5.10 3.52 -16.55
N ASP A 224 3.97 2.83 -16.35
CA ASP A 224 3.55 2.40 -15.03
C ASP A 224 4.44 1.26 -14.51
N GLN A 225 5.01 1.41 -13.31
CA GLN A 225 5.92 0.40 -12.75
C GLN A 225 5.18 -0.78 -12.11
N SER A 226 3.92 -0.59 -11.72
CA SER A 226 3.22 -1.56 -10.88
C SER A 226 2.95 -2.85 -11.62
N ALA A 227 2.45 -2.75 -12.85
CA ALA A 227 2.25 -3.89 -13.74
C ALA A 227 3.56 -4.62 -14.03
N TRP A 228 4.66 -3.91 -14.28
CA TRP A 228 5.98 -4.53 -14.50
C TRP A 228 6.53 -5.25 -13.28
N PHE A 229 6.37 -4.69 -12.08
CA PHE A 229 6.80 -5.37 -10.85
C PHE A 229 5.98 -6.64 -10.58
N TYR A 230 4.68 -6.61 -10.90
CA TYR A 230 3.82 -7.79 -10.81
C TYR A 230 4.18 -8.84 -11.85
N HIS A 231 4.38 -8.44 -13.11
CA HIS A 231 4.86 -9.30 -14.19
C HIS A 231 6.19 -9.97 -13.83
N ARG A 232 7.16 -9.21 -13.32
CA ARG A 232 8.42 -9.76 -12.82
C ARG A 232 8.22 -10.77 -11.68
N TRP A 233 7.23 -10.57 -10.82
CA TRP A 233 6.89 -11.54 -9.79
C TRP A 233 6.29 -12.83 -10.39
N LEU A 234 5.43 -12.72 -11.42
CA LEU A 234 4.88 -13.87 -12.15
C LEU A 234 5.96 -14.70 -12.84
N LEU A 235 6.99 -14.06 -13.40
CA LEU A 235 8.16 -14.72 -13.98
C LEU A 235 9.01 -15.50 -12.97
N GLY A 236 8.71 -15.39 -11.67
CA GLY A 236 9.36 -16.13 -10.60
C GLY A 236 10.53 -15.37 -9.97
N ARG A 237 10.61 -15.47 -8.64
CA ARG A 237 11.76 -15.03 -7.81
C ARG A 237 12.76 -16.15 -7.53
N GLU A 238 12.85 -17.18 -8.36
CA GLU A 238 13.88 -18.20 -8.18
C GLU A 238 15.14 -17.84 -9.00
N MET A 239 15.86 -16.80 -8.57
CA MET A 239 17.27 -16.63 -8.97
C MET A 239 18.14 -17.82 -8.53
N GLY A 240 17.66 -18.70 -7.64
CA GLY A 240 18.30 -19.97 -7.31
C GLY A 240 17.97 -21.13 -8.25
N TYR A 241 16.85 -21.10 -9.00
CA TYR A 241 16.51 -22.16 -9.96
C TYR A 241 16.94 -21.83 -11.38
N LEU A 242 17.01 -20.56 -11.80
CA LEU A 242 17.48 -20.26 -13.16
C LEU A 242 18.98 -20.53 -13.35
N GLU A 243 19.82 -20.38 -12.32
CA GLU A 243 21.21 -20.87 -12.36
C GLU A 243 21.27 -22.41 -12.34
N LEU A 244 20.34 -23.08 -11.65
CA LEU A 244 20.31 -24.53 -11.53
C LEU A 244 19.66 -25.24 -12.73
N ILE A 245 18.73 -24.59 -13.44
CA ILE A 245 18.09 -25.08 -14.67
C ILE A 245 19.06 -24.94 -15.85
N CYS A 246 19.95 -23.94 -15.83
CA CYS A 246 21.05 -23.85 -16.79
C CYS A 246 22.20 -24.82 -16.49
N GLN A 247 22.38 -25.28 -15.23
CA GLN A 247 23.45 -26.22 -14.86
C GLN A 247 22.99 -27.69 -14.73
N MET A 248 21.70 -27.94 -14.51
CA MET A 248 21.10 -29.26 -14.53
C MET A 248 20.01 -29.25 -15.58
N GLY A 249 20.20 -29.98 -16.68
CA GLY A 249 19.16 -30.31 -17.65
C GLY A 249 18.05 -31.15 -17.02
N ARG A 250 17.28 -30.56 -16.09
CA ARG A 250 16.08 -31.15 -15.52
C ARG A 250 14.86 -30.71 -16.31
N SER A 251 14.18 -31.73 -16.78
CA SER A 251 12.90 -31.80 -17.47
C SER A 251 11.71 -31.29 -16.64
N GLU A 252 11.78 -30.11 -16.03
CA GLU A 252 10.70 -29.58 -15.16
C GLU A 252 10.18 -28.20 -15.56
N LEU A 253 10.60 -27.63 -16.70
CA LEU A 253 9.77 -26.64 -17.39
C LEU A 253 8.80 -27.41 -18.29
N THR A 254 7.50 -27.27 -18.03
CA THR A 254 6.48 -27.74 -18.98
C THR A 254 6.71 -27.04 -20.33
N ALA A 255 6.43 -27.73 -21.45
CA ALA A 255 6.51 -27.11 -22.78
C ALA A 255 5.65 -25.85 -22.87
N VAL A 256 4.54 -25.83 -22.12
CA VAL A 256 3.62 -24.70 -21.98
C VAL A 256 4.31 -23.52 -21.29
N HIS A 257 4.94 -23.70 -20.13
CA HIS A 257 5.70 -22.64 -19.46
C HIS A 257 6.80 -22.04 -20.35
N SER A 258 7.51 -22.88 -21.11
CA SER A 258 8.53 -22.42 -22.07
C SER A 258 7.93 -21.56 -23.20
N SER A 259 6.80 -21.97 -23.79
CA SER A 259 6.11 -21.18 -24.83
C SER A 259 5.60 -19.84 -24.32
N VAL A 260 5.19 -19.77 -23.07
CA VAL A 260 4.65 -18.56 -22.44
C VAL A 260 5.74 -17.54 -22.22
N LEU A 261 6.88 -17.98 -21.66
CA LEU A 261 8.05 -17.11 -21.51
C LEU A 261 8.55 -16.57 -22.86
N GLN A 262 8.45 -17.36 -23.94
CA GLN A 262 8.77 -16.91 -25.29
C GLN A 262 7.77 -15.86 -25.80
N GLN A 263 6.47 -16.07 -25.59
CA GLN A 263 5.43 -15.10 -25.95
C GLN A 263 5.55 -13.79 -25.16
N GLU A 264 5.85 -13.86 -23.86
CA GLU A 264 6.11 -12.69 -23.01
C GLU A 264 7.33 -11.90 -23.48
N LEU A 265 8.41 -12.61 -23.85
CA LEU A 265 9.61 -11.98 -24.39
C LEU A 265 9.33 -11.24 -25.69
N GLU A 266 8.56 -11.86 -26.59
CA GLU A 266 8.19 -11.23 -27.85
C GLU A 266 7.30 -10.01 -27.63
N SER A 267 6.34 -10.12 -26.72
CA SER A 267 5.47 -8.99 -26.33
C SER A 267 6.29 -7.81 -25.78
N CYS A 268 7.29 -8.10 -24.94
CA CYS A 268 8.21 -7.10 -24.40
C CYS A 268 9.08 -6.45 -25.48
N ARG A 269 9.54 -7.22 -26.49
CA ARG A 269 10.30 -6.70 -27.64
C ARG A 269 9.46 -5.75 -28.50
N LEU A 270 8.26 -6.17 -28.86
CA LEU A 270 7.33 -5.34 -29.63
C LEU A 270 7.07 -4.00 -28.92
N LEU A 271 6.89 -4.03 -27.60
CA LEU A 271 6.69 -2.80 -26.83
C LEU A 271 7.95 -1.91 -26.76
N LEU A 272 9.15 -2.49 -26.75
CA LEU A 272 10.40 -1.71 -26.83
C LEU A 272 10.64 -1.13 -28.22
N GLU A 273 10.19 -1.78 -29.28
CA GLU A 273 10.24 -1.23 -30.64
C GLU A 273 9.36 0.01 -30.77
N GLU A 274 8.14 -0.05 -30.23
CA GLU A 274 7.18 1.06 -30.25
C GLU A 274 7.52 2.16 -29.23
N GLU A 275 7.99 1.78 -28.03
CA GLU A 275 8.31 2.71 -26.93
C GLU A 275 9.73 2.45 -26.38
N PRO A 276 10.79 2.93 -27.07
CA PRO A 276 12.19 2.62 -26.75
C PRO A 276 12.65 3.08 -25.36
N ASP A 277 11.94 4.03 -24.74
CA ASP A 277 12.25 4.58 -23.42
C ASP A 277 11.38 4.04 -22.28
N ASN A 278 10.56 3.02 -22.58
CA ASN A 278 9.69 2.43 -21.58
C ASN A 278 10.46 1.68 -20.47
N LYS A 279 9.70 1.27 -19.44
CA LYS A 279 10.22 0.57 -18.26
C LYS A 279 10.39 -0.94 -18.46
N CYS A 280 10.10 -1.48 -19.64
CA CYS A 280 10.40 -2.86 -20.02
C CYS A 280 11.91 -3.16 -19.95
N LYS A 281 12.76 -2.13 -19.98
CA LYS A 281 14.22 -2.24 -19.73
C LYS A 281 14.56 -2.98 -18.42
N TYR A 282 13.69 -2.97 -17.41
CA TYR A 282 13.94 -3.66 -16.13
C TYR A 282 13.60 -5.16 -16.13
N SER A 283 12.68 -5.61 -17.01
CA SER A 283 12.36 -7.03 -17.18
C SER A 283 13.35 -7.71 -18.13
N ILE A 284 13.85 -6.99 -19.15
CA ILE A 284 14.77 -7.53 -20.16
C ILE A 284 16.26 -7.48 -19.73
N ARG A 285 16.70 -6.49 -18.94
CA ARG A 285 18.11 -6.41 -18.49
C ARG A 285 18.60 -7.57 -17.63
N LEU A 286 17.71 -8.42 -17.12
CA LEU A 286 18.12 -9.70 -16.52
C LEU A 286 18.79 -10.65 -17.53
N ARG A 287 18.74 -10.32 -18.83
CA ARG A 287 19.40 -11.08 -19.90
C ARG A 287 20.46 -10.29 -20.68
N ASP A 288 20.37 -8.98 -20.78
CA ASP A 288 21.34 -8.20 -21.59
C ASP A 288 22.72 -8.01 -20.91
N ASP A 289 22.84 -8.18 -19.60
CA ASP A 289 24.17 -8.34 -18.97
C ASP A 289 24.84 -9.69 -19.35
N ALA A 290 24.12 -10.60 -20.03
CA ALA A 290 24.68 -11.77 -20.72
C ALA A 290 25.02 -11.49 -22.20
N ASN A 291 24.78 -10.29 -22.71
CA ASN A 291 24.89 -9.92 -24.13
C ASN A 291 26.01 -8.92 -24.46
N ASN A 292 27.05 -8.81 -23.64
CA ASN A 292 28.37 -8.42 -24.15
C ASN A 292 29.16 -9.69 -24.49
N GLY A 293 28.84 -10.28 -25.65
CA GLY A 293 29.69 -11.26 -26.33
C GLY A 293 29.75 -12.67 -25.74
N PHE A 294 28.71 -13.12 -25.02
CA PHE A 294 28.71 -14.43 -24.35
C PHE A 294 27.53 -15.34 -24.72
N VAL A 295 26.93 -15.14 -25.91
CA VAL A 295 25.78 -15.94 -26.36
C VAL A 295 26.20 -17.24 -27.06
N ASP A 296 27.42 -17.33 -27.61
CA ASP A 296 27.90 -18.56 -28.28
C ASP A 296 28.97 -19.34 -27.48
N ALA A 297 29.51 -18.79 -26.39
CA ALA A 297 30.63 -19.42 -25.66
C ALA A 297 30.22 -20.30 -24.48
N CYS A 298 29.05 -20.09 -23.86
CA CYS A 298 28.63 -20.87 -22.68
C CYS A 298 28.09 -22.27 -23.02
N ILE A 299 27.77 -22.55 -24.28
CA ILE A 299 27.30 -23.88 -24.71
C ILE A 299 28.48 -24.81 -25.05
N GLU A 300 29.64 -24.27 -25.46
CA GLU A 300 30.82 -25.11 -25.78
C GLU A 300 31.93 -25.10 -24.71
N SER A 301 32.07 -24.08 -23.86
CA SER A 301 33.16 -24.05 -22.86
C SER A 301 32.91 -24.91 -21.61
N ALA A 302 31.70 -25.45 -21.42
CA ALA A 302 31.39 -26.35 -20.31
C ALA A 302 31.85 -27.81 -20.56
N PHE A 303 32.38 -28.14 -21.75
CA PHE A 303 32.87 -29.48 -22.06
C PHE A 303 34.39 -29.68 -21.98
N ALA A 304 35.17 -28.66 -21.61
CA ALA A 304 36.62 -28.81 -21.51
C ALA A 304 37.21 -28.04 -20.33
N ARG A 305 37.23 -28.67 -19.14
CA ARG A 305 38.38 -28.65 -18.20
C ARG A 305 38.09 -29.51 -16.96
N LYS A 306 38.68 -30.70 -16.97
CA LYS A 306 39.17 -31.35 -15.75
C LYS A 306 40.22 -30.44 -15.10
N GLY A 307 40.22 -30.34 -13.77
CA GLY A 307 41.44 -30.17 -13.00
C GLY A 307 41.44 -29.06 -11.94
N ASN A 308 41.54 -29.51 -10.68
CA ASN A 308 42.18 -28.87 -9.52
C ASN A 308 41.47 -27.70 -8.80
N GLY A 309 40.78 -28.04 -7.70
CA GLY A 309 41.28 -27.86 -6.32
C GLY A 309 41.38 -26.45 -5.71
N GLY A 310 40.77 -26.27 -4.53
CA GLY A 310 41.31 -25.36 -3.50
C GLY A 310 40.32 -24.48 -2.69
N LEU A 311 39.82 -25.04 -1.58
CA LEU A 311 39.83 -24.52 -0.19
C LEU A 311 39.40 -23.08 0.22
N PHE A 312 38.77 -23.06 1.42
CA PHE A 312 38.41 -21.99 2.37
C PHE A 312 37.08 -21.24 2.11
N GLY A 313 36.07 -21.20 2.98
CA GLY A 313 35.93 -21.58 4.40
C GLY A 313 35.71 -20.35 5.28
N LYS A 314 34.47 -20.14 5.78
CA LYS A 314 34.14 -19.79 7.19
C LYS A 314 32.65 -19.49 7.39
N THR A 315 32.14 -20.02 8.49
CA THR A 315 30.77 -20.01 9.03
C THR A 315 30.67 -19.13 10.29
N TYR A 316 29.40 -18.89 10.72
CA TYR A 316 28.86 -18.68 12.09
C TYR A 316 28.29 -17.26 12.44
N PRO A 317 27.44 -17.09 13.51
CA PRO A 317 25.97 -17.00 13.41
C PRO A 317 25.33 -15.92 14.36
N GLY A 318 23.98 -15.76 14.33
CA GLY A 318 23.09 -15.33 15.45
C GLY A 318 23.25 -13.98 16.19
N GLY A 319 22.16 -13.20 16.34
CA GLY A 319 22.00 -12.22 17.42
C GLY A 319 21.13 -10.99 17.14
N LEU A 320 20.13 -10.75 17.99
CA LEU A 320 19.27 -9.55 18.10
C LEU A 320 20.05 -8.31 18.63
N LEU A 321 19.83 -7.12 18.04
CA LEU A 321 19.36 -5.85 18.66
C LEU A 321 19.83 -4.57 17.92
N GLN A 322 18.87 -3.64 17.81
CA GLN A 322 18.94 -2.17 17.88
C GLN A 322 19.48 -1.27 16.73
N GLU A 323 18.56 -0.40 16.31
CA GLU A 323 18.64 1.01 15.89
C GLU A 323 19.92 1.61 15.28
N GLY A 324 19.75 2.19 14.08
CA GLY A 324 20.69 3.15 13.47
C GLY A 324 19.95 4.14 12.58
N VAL A 325 19.95 5.40 12.99
CA VAL A 325 19.35 6.57 12.35
C VAL A 325 20.20 7.06 11.17
N LEU A 326 19.52 7.40 10.05
CA LEU A 326 19.87 8.32 8.95
C LEU A 326 21.34 8.47 8.49
N GLN A 327 21.54 8.20 7.19
CA GLN A 327 22.11 9.23 6.30
C GLN A 327 21.57 9.07 4.87
N ARG A 328 20.83 10.08 4.41
CA ARG A 328 20.49 10.29 3.00
C ARG A 328 21.68 11.01 2.36
N SER A 329 22.30 10.41 1.35
CA SER A 329 23.06 11.15 0.37
C SER A 329 22.11 11.68 -0.70
N SER A 330 22.16 12.99 -0.86
CA SER A 330 21.55 13.75 -1.95
C SER A 330 22.46 13.69 -3.17
N GLU A 331 21.95 13.25 -4.30
CA GLU A 331 22.53 13.60 -5.60
C GLU A 331 21.47 14.17 -6.52
N HIS A 332 21.83 15.30 -7.10
CA HIS A 332 21.08 16.11 -8.04
C HIS A 332 20.69 15.31 -9.28
N PHE A 333 19.45 15.48 -9.74
CA PHE A 333 19.17 15.39 -11.16
C PHE A 333 18.33 16.60 -11.58
N GLU A 334 18.85 17.29 -12.58
CA GLU A 334 18.33 18.50 -13.18
C GLU A 334 16.98 18.25 -13.84
N LYS A 335 16.16 19.31 -13.85
CA LYS A 335 14.93 19.36 -14.60
C LYS A 335 15.26 19.70 -16.04
N GLU A 336 14.89 18.84 -16.98
CA GLU A 336 14.63 19.26 -18.35
C GLU A 336 13.13 19.25 -18.62
N ASP A 337 12.64 20.43 -19.00
CA ASP A 337 11.34 20.64 -19.62
C ASP A 337 11.36 20.03 -21.03
N PHE A 338 10.42 19.15 -21.35
CA PHE A 338 10.02 18.93 -22.74
C PHE A 338 8.51 18.97 -22.90
N SER A 339 8.10 19.98 -23.66
CA SER A 339 6.75 20.20 -24.15
C SER A 339 6.54 19.51 -25.51
N LYS A 340 5.31 19.05 -25.72
CA LYS A 340 4.58 18.84 -26.99
C LYS A 340 4.81 17.54 -27.81
N SER A 341 3.66 16.86 -28.02
CA SER A 341 3.18 16.11 -29.21
C SER A 341 4.04 14.94 -29.70
N HIS A 342 3.50 13.75 -29.94
CA HIS A 342 2.58 13.45 -31.04
C HIS A 342 1.64 12.29 -30.69
N ALA A 343 0.39 12.36 -31.16
CA ALA A 343 -0.51 11.22 -31.18
C ALA A 343 -0.32 10.48 -32.51
N SER A 344 0.11 9.22 -32.46
CA SER A 344 0.01 8.28 -33.57
C SER A 344 -0.84 7.09 -33.14
N SER A 345 -1.88 6.84 -33.92
CA SER A 345 -2.84 5.74 -33.79
C SER A 345 -2.23 4.41 -34.23
N VAL A 346 -2.35 3.37 -33.39
CA VAL A 346 -2.06 1.96 -33.71
C VAL A 346 -3.36 1.14 -33.51
N PRO A 347 -3.65 0.11 -34.34
CA PRO A 347 -5.00 -0.40 -34.51
C PRO A 347 -5.43 -1.38 -33.40
N THR A 348 -6.63 -1.17 -32.87
CA THR A 348 -7.31 -2.07 -31.93
C THR A 348 -7.92 -3.26 -32.68
N ILE A 349 -7.58 -4.48 -32.26
CA ILE A 349 -8.21 -5.71 -32.75
C ILE A 349 -9.44 -6.03 -31.87
N PHE A 350 -10.62 -5.91 -32.50
CA PHE A 350 -11.98 -6.35 -32.16
C PHE A 350 -12.84 -5.67 -31.06
N SER A 351 -13.84 -4.95 -31.60
CA SER A 351 -15.23 -4.67 -31.20
C SER A 351 -15.68 -4.80 -29.73
N PHE A 352 -15.85 -3.65 -29.09
CA PHE A 352 -16.94 -3.40 -28.13
C PHE A 352 -17.98 -2.47 -28.77
N SER A 353 -19.26 -2.78 -28.58
CA SER A 353 -20.38 -1.99 -29.09
C SER A 353 -20.38 -0.59 -28.47
N GLU A 354 -20.21 0.42 -29.32
CA GLU A 354 -20.32 1.83 -28.94
C GLU A 354 -21.77 2.21 -28.63
N GLN A 355 -22.06 2.53 -27.36
CA GLN A 355 -23.02 3.60 -27.05
C GLN A 355 -22.21 4.87 -26.73
N LYS A 356 -21.97 5.68 -27.77
CA LYS A 356 -21.38 7.02 -27.67
C LYS A 356 -22.31 7.93 -26.86
N THR A 357 -21.96 8.23 -25.61
CA THR A 357 -22.37 9.47 -24.96
C THR A 357 -21.16 10.37 -24.75
N LYS A 358 -21.10 11.47 -25.50
CA LYS A 358 -20.10 12.53 -25.36
C LYS A 358 -20.14 13.08 -23.92
N ARG A 359 -19.09 12.88 -23.13
CA ARG A 359 -18.85 13.67 -21.91
C ARG A 359 -17.42 14.23 -21.93
N LYS A 360 -17.37 15.56 -21.89
CA LYS A 360 -16.16 16.40 -21.77
C LYS A 360 -15.35 15.98 -20.54
N ALA A 361 -14.03 15.91 -20.68
CA ALA A 361 -13.10 15.75 -19.59
C ALA A 361 -13.23 16.89 -18.55
N PRO A 362 -13.25 16.62 -17.23
CA PRO A 362 -13.00 17.64 -16.24
C PRO A 362 -11.54 17.60 -15.81
N LYS A 363 -10.73 18.57 -16.28
CA LYS A 363 -9.59 19.05 -15.51
C LYS A 363 -10.13 19.70 -14.24
N LYS A 364 -10.13 18.99 -13.11
CA LYS A 364 -10.17 19.56 -11.75
C LYS A 364 -9.80 18.46 -10.75
N ARG A 365 -8.71 18.66 -9.99
CA ARG A 365 -8.54 18.00 -8.70
C ARG A 365 -9.81 18.30 -7.91
N ARG A 366 -10.59 17.27 -7.56
CA ARG A 366 -11.69 17.41 -6.60
C ARG A 366 -11.05 17.78 -5.26
N SER A 367 -11.27 19.02 -4.85
CA SER A 367 -11.15 19.42 -3.47
C SER A 367 -12.10 18.55 -2.64
N ILE A 368 -11.64 18.16 -1.46
CA ILE A 368 -12.53 17.89 -0.32
C ILE A 368 -13.49 19.10 -0.24
N ASP A 369 -14.78 18.84 -0.06
CA ASP A 369 -15.91 19.79 -0.12
C ASP A 369 -16.69 19.64 -1.44
N ASP A 370 -17.60 18.67 -1.47
CA ASP A 370 -18.91 18.74 -2.16
C ASP A 370 -19.59 17.37 -1.99
N ASP A 371 -19.99 17.08 -0.75
CA ASP A 371 -21.12 16.18 -0.43
C ASP A 371 -21.40 16.08 1.08
N PHE A 372 -21.07 17.07 1.91
CA PHE A 372 -21.59 17.14 3.27
C PHE A 372 -21.71 18.60 3.73
N PRO A 373 -22.81 19.01 4.37
CA PRO A 373 -22.95 20.38 4.86
C PRO A 373 -21.91 20.63 5.94
N ALA A 374 -20.90 21.43 5.62
CA ALA A 374 -19.95 22.01 6.55
C ALA A 374 -20.65 23.05 7.45
N LYS A 375 -21.56 22.60 8.31
CA LYS A 375 -22.18 23.38 9.40
C LYS A 375 -22.49 22.46 10.58
N MET A 376 -21.46 22.08 11.31
CA MET A 376 -21.48 21.96 12.79
C MET A 376 -20.11 21.42 13.23
N LEU A 377 -19.17 22.33 13.49
CA LEU A 377 -18.04 22.18 14.42
C LEU A 377 -17.32 23.54 14.63
N ARG A 378 -18.09 24.63 14.57
CA ARG A 378 -17.70 25.96 15.09
C ARG A 378 -18.72 26.37 16.14
N SER A 379 -18.70 25.73 17.30
CA SER A 379 -19.38 26.19 18.53
C SER A 379 -19.24 25.15 19.64
N THR A 380 -18.03 24.94 20.15
CA THR A 380 -17.79 24.40 21.51
C THR A 380 -16.36 24.68 21.96
N LEU A 381 -16.00 25.97 21.88
CA LEU A 381 -14.94 26.58 22.68
C LEU A 381 -15.49 27.95 23.10
N VAL A 382 -16.35 27.92 24.10
CA VAL A 382 -16.67 29.05 24.98
C VAL A 382 -16.42 28.57 26.39
#